data_AF-A0A1G9MGJ6-F1
#
_entry.id   AF-A0A1G9MGJ6-F1
#
_cell.length_a   1.000
_cell.length_b   1.000
_cell.length_c   1.000
_cell.angle_alpha   90.00
_cell.angle_beta   90.00
_cell.angle_gamma   90.00
#
_symmetry.space_group_name_H-M   'P 1'
#
loop_
_entity.id
_entity.type
_entity.pdbx_description
1 polymer ?
#
loop_
_entity_poly.entity_id
_entity_poly.type
_entity_poly.pdbx_seq_one_letter_code
_entity_poly.pdbx_strand_id
1 'polypeptide(L)'
;MERKNYLAIMKTFFMALLFLAIGSIIGVLIIPPSVRYMLNIAFFVLVLFSIFSRKGGFIKSKGSMYAYAFILGILTGSTYVYYFATLGSDLFLSAVLGVILVFGLAYIVASKTSEESMFKISSMIWPLIFSLLILEFLNIFLFKFGTFDLILSTIGVLVYSLYAIVIMKSVQSRCRYGVLSETEVVQLSYSIFISFLNLLLDILRILAIVKDND
;
A
#
# COMPACT_ATOMS: atom_id res chain seq x y z
N MET A 1 10.99 10.40 23.64
CA MET A 1 10.91 11.09 22.33
C MET A 1 10.47 10.13 21.23
N GLU A 2 11.15 8.99 21.08
CA GLU A 2 10.82 7.93 20.11
C GLU A 2 9.34 7.52 20.13
N ARG A 3 8.79 7.21 21.31
CA ARG A 3 7.36 6.86 21.48
C ARG A 3 6.41 7.90 20.86
N LYS A 4 6.70 9.20 21.03
CA LYS A 4 5.88 10.30 20.46
C LYS A 4 5.94 10.30 18.93
N ASN A 5 7.11 10.04 18.35
CA ASN A 5 7.29 9.95 16.90
C ASN A 5 6.51 8.75 16.32
N TYR A 6 6.64 7.56 16.93
CA TYR A 6 5.86 6.38 16.51
C TYR A 6 4.35 6.62 16.57
N LEU A 7 3.85 7.18 17.68
CA LEU A 7 2.44 7.53 17.83
C LEU A 7 1.98 8.53 16.76
N ALA A 8 2.79 9.52 16.42
CA ALA A 8 2.45 10.50 15.39
C ALA A 8 2.35 9.86 14.00
N ILE A 9 3.27 8.96 13.65
CA ILE A 9 3.27 8.21 12.39
C ILE A 9 2.05 7.29 12.34
N MET A 10 1.86 6.45 13.36
CA MET A 10 0.74 5.50 13.41
C MET A 10 -0.61 6.21 13.38
N LYS A 11 -0.79 7.29 14.16
CA LYS A 11 -2.03 8.08 14.12
C LYS A 11 -2.30 8.66 12.73
N THR A 12 -1.26 9.14 12.05
CA THR A 12 -1.41 9.70 10.69
C THR A 12 -1.76 8.60 9.68
N PHE A 13 -1.12 7.44 9.78
CA PHE A 13 -1.44 6.25 8.98
C PHE A 13 -2.89 5.76 9.20
N PHE A 14 -3.33 5.56 10.45
CA PHE A 14 -4.69 5.11 10.75
C PHE A 14 -5.77 6.13 10.33
N MET A 15 -5.50 7.43 10.50
CA MET A 15 -6.40 8.46 9.97
C MET A 15 -6.52 8.37 8.45
N ALA A 16 -5.42 8.15 7.72
CA ALA A 16 -5.48 7.95 6.27
C ALA A 16 -6.28 6.70 5.88
N LEU A 17 -6.18 5.59 6.62
CA LEU A 17 -7.03 4.42 6.42
C LEU A 17 -8.52 4.73 6.63
N LEU A 18 -8.86 5.56 7.62
CA LEU A 18 -10.24 5.99 7.84
C LEU A 18 -10.76 6.85 6.68
N PHE A 19 -9.95 7.79 6.19
CA PHE A 19 -10.31 8.59 5.01
C PHE A 19 -10.44 7.72 3.74
N LEU A 20 -9.56 6.73 3.57
CA LEU A 20 -9.68 5.73 2.50
C LEU A 20 -10.99 4.98 2.61
N ALA A 21 -11.36 4.47 3.80
CA ALA A 21 -12.59 3.72 4.00
C ALA A 21 -13.85 4.56 3.69
N ILE A 22 -13.90 5.81 4.17
CA ILE A 22 -15.00 6.74 3.84
C ILE A 22 -15.03 7.00 2.33
N GLY A 23 -13.87 7.28 1.74
CA GLY A 23 -13.73 7.48 0.30
C GLY A 23 -14.25 6.28 -0.50
N SER A 24 -13.91 5.06 -0.09
CA SER A 24 -14.35 3.82 -0.73
C SER A 24 -15.86 3.63 -0.71
N ILE A 25 -16.50 3.89 0.43
CA ILE A 25 -17.97 3.84 0.55
C ILE A 25 -18.62 4.84 -0.40
N ILE A 26 -18.14 6.09 -0.38
CA ILE A 26 -18.65 7.16 -1.25
C ILE A 26 -18.42 6.81 -2.73
N GLY A 27 -17.24 6.31 -3.08
CA GLY A 27 -16.90 5.92 -4.44
C GLY A 27 -17.83 4.86 -4.99
N VAL A 28 -18.18 3.85 -4.19
CA VAL A 28 -19.10 2.78 -4.61
C VAL A 28 -20.52 3.31 -4.87
N LEU A 29 -20.97 4.28 -4.08
CA LEU A 29 -22.30 4.89 -4.20
C LEU A 29 -22.39 5.86 -5.39
N ILE A 30 -21.34 6.64 -5.63
CA ILE A 30 -21.35 7.70 -6.66
C ILE A 30 -20.98 7.17 -8.04
N ILE A 31 -20.10 6.16 -8.12
CA ILE A 31 -19.51 5.71 -9.38
C ILE A 31 -20.37 4.61 -10.03
N PRO A 32 -21.00 4.90 -11.18
CA PRO A 32 -21.80 3.91 -11.90
C PRO A 32 -20.92 2.74 -12.38
N PRO A 33 -21.44 1.50 -12.43
CA PRO A 33 -20.70 0.33 -12.91
C PRO A 33 -20.05 0.51 -14.29
N SER A 34 -20.69 1.27 -15.19
CA SER A 34 -20.21 1.55 -16.54
C SER A 34 -18.89 2.34 -16.59
N VAL A 35 -18.57 3.12 -15.55
CA VAL A 35 -17.37 3.97 -15.49
C VAL A 35 -16.23 3.32 -14.69
N ARG A 36 -16.52 2.24 -13.94
CA ARG A 36 -15.55 1.57 -13.04
C ARG A 36 -14.32 1.05 -13.77
N TYR A 37 -14.46 0.56 -15.01
CA TYR A 37 -13.33 0.09 -15.80
C TYR A 37 -12.35 1.22 -16.18
N MET A 38 -12.86 2.41 -16.52
CA MET A 38 -12.03 3.59 -16.81
C MET A 38 -11.31 4.11 -15.56
N LEU A 39 -11.87 3.90 -14.37
CA LEU A 39 -11.27 4.31 -13.11
C LEU A 39 -10.07 3.46 -12.68
N ASN A 40 -9.98 2.20 -13.11
CA ASN A 40 -8.78 1.39 -12.89
C ASN A 40 -7.54 2.00 -13.54
N ILE A 41 -7.70 2.65 -14.70
CA ILE A 41 -6.61 3.39 -15.39
C ILE A 41 -6.25 4.66 -14.62
N ALA A 42 -7.25 5.41 -14.13
CA ALA A 42 -7.02 6.61 -13.32
C ALA A 42 -6.34 6.28 -11.97
N PHE A 43 -6.74 5.17 -11.34
CA PHE A 43 -6.09 4.62 -10.15
C PHE A 43 -4.62 4.31 -10.39
N PHE A 44 -4.31 3.63 -11.50
CA PHE A 44 -2.93 3.29 -11.83
C PHE A 44 -2.05 4.53 -12.03
N VAL A 45 -2.56 5.55 -12.73
CA VAL A 45 -1.88 6.84 -12.87
C VAL A 45 -1.63 7.48 -11.50
N LEU A 46 -2.60 7.43 -10.60
CA LEU A 46 -2.48 7.96 -9.24
C LEU A 46 -1.44 7.22 -8.39
N VAL A 47 -1.35 5.88 -8.52
CA VAL A 47 -0.34 5.04 -7.86
C VAL A 47 1.07 5.34 -8.41
N LEU A 48 1.22 5.54 -9.73
CA LEU A 48 2.48 5.97 -10.32
C LEU A 48 2.92 7.35 -9.80
N PHE A 49 2.04 8.36 -9.85
CA PHE A 49 2.32 9.71 -9.33
C PHE A 49 2.71 9.70 -7.85
N SER A 50 2.06 8.80 -7.10
CA SER A 50 2.28 8.55 -5.69
C SER A 50 3.74 8.19 -5.34
N ILE A 51 4.39 7.40 -6.20
CA ILE A 51 5.75 6.90 -5.97
C ILE A 51 6.79 7.96 -6.30
N PHE A 52 6.55 8.75 -7.36
CA PHE A 52 7.35 9.94 -7.65
C PHE A 52 7.22 11.01 -6.56
N SER A 53 6.07 11.08 -5.87
CA SER A 53 5.87 12.00 -4.74
C SER A 53 6.77 11.70 -3.53
N ARG A 54 7.38 10.50 -3.41
CA ARG A 54 8.31 10.16 -2.31
C ARG A 54 9.57 11.05 -2.29
N LYS A 55 9.93 11.69 -3.42
CA LYS A 55 11.10 12.60 -3.52
C LYS A 55 10.77 14.11 -3.48
N GLY A 56 9.55 14.52 -3.10
CA GLY A 56 9.30 15.91 -2.67
C GLY A 56 8.16 16.71 -3.32
N GLY A 57 7.17 16.05 -3.94
CA GLY A 57 6.13 16.75 -4.71
C GLY A 57 4.91 17.24 -3.94
N PHE A 58 4.02 16.32 -3.50
CA PHE A 58 2.61 16.69 -3.29
C PHE A 58 2.06 16.43 -1.89
N ILE A 59 2.60 15.46 -1.16
CA ILE A 59 2.09 15.05 0.16
C ILE A 59 3.08 15.49 1.24
N LYS A 60 2.95 16.75 1.68
CA LYS A 60 3.85 17.38 2.67
C LYS A 60 3.18 17.66 4.01
N SER A 61 1.86 17.67 4.05
CA SER A 61 1.06 17.92 5.25
C SER A 61 0.08 16.78 5.51
N LYS A 62 -0.39 16.67 6.76
CA LYS A 62 -1.42 15.68 7.12
C LYS A 62 -2.69 15.84 6.28
N GLY A 63 -3.11 17.08 6.03
CA GLY A 63 -4.27 17.39 5.18
C GLY A 63 -4.10 16.86 3.76
N SER A 64 -2.93 17.08 3.14
CA SER A 64 -2.66 16.54 1.79
C SER A 64 -2.66 15.01 1.75
N MET A 65 -2.18 14.34 2.80
CA MET A 65 -2.23 12.88 2.91
C MET A 65 -3.64 12.35 3.06
N TYR A 66 -4.47 13.01 3.87
CA TYR A 66 -5.87 12.60 4.08
C TYR A 66 -6.72 12.83 2.84
N ALA A 67 -6.53 13.96 2.14
CA ALA A 67 -7.16 14.21 0.86
C ALA A 67 -6.75 13.16 -0.19
N TYR A 68 -5.46 12.85 -0.27
CA TYR A 68 -4.96 11.78 -1.12
C TYR A 68 -5.62 10.44 -0.79
N ALA A 69 -5.65 10.04 0.48
CA ALA A 69 -6.25 8.78 0.91
C ALA A 69 -7.75 8.71 0.61
N PHE A 70 -8.47 9.82 0.80
CA PHE A 70 -9.88 9.92 0.47
C PHE A 70 -10.16 9.77 -1.03
N ILE A 71 -9.42 10.50 -1.88
CA ILE A 71 -9.53 10.40 -3.34
C ILE A 71 -9.15 8.99 -3.79
N LEU A 72 -8.06 8.44 -3.25
CA LEU A 72 -7.66 7.07 -3.53
C LEU A 72 -8.78 6.08 -3.15
N GLY A 73 -9.44 6.30 -2.02
CA GLY A 73 -10.59 5.51 -1.58
C GLY A 73 -11.73 5.56 -2.59
N ILE A 74 -12.12 6.75 -3.04
CA ILE A 74 -13.17 6.91 -4.06
C ILE A 74 -12.85 6.09 -5.32
N LEU A 75 -11.60 6.14 -5.77
CA LEU A 75 -11.18 5.47 -7.01
C LEU A 75 -11.02 3.95 -6.83
N THR A 76 -10.62 3.49 -5.64
CA THR A 76 -10.36 2.07 -5.34
C THR A 76 -11.50 1.36 -4.65
N GLY A 77 -12.54 2.09 -4.26
CA GLY A 77 -13.65 1.56 -3.47
C GLY A 77 -14.33 0.38 -4.14
N SER A 78 -14.53 0.46 -5.46
CA SER A 78 -15.09 -0.65 -6.24
C SER A 78 -14.22 -1.90 -6.19
N THR A 79 -12.90 -1.76 -6.16
CA THR A 79 -11.95 -2.88 -6.11
C THR A 79 -11.99 -3.57 -4.75
N TYR A 80 -11.93 -2.80 -3.66
CA TYR A 80 -12.02 -3.39 -2.32
C TYR A 80 -13.39 -3.99 -2.03
N VAL A 81 -14.48 -3.36 -2.49
CA VAL A 81 -15.83 -3.92 -2.37
C VAL A 81 -16.00 -5.17 -3.21
N TYR A 82 -15.42 -5.23 -4.41
CA TYR A 82 -15.38 -6.46 -5.22
C TYR A 82 -14.75 -7.60 -4.42
N TYR A 83 -13.54 -7.43 -3.89
CA TYR A 83 -12.87 -8.47 -3.12
C TYR A 83 -13.64 -8.83 -1.83
N PHE A 84 -14.23 -7.85 -1.15
CA PHE A 84 -15.05 -8.09 0.04
C PHE A 84 -16.30 -8.94 -0.30
N ALA A 85 -16.99 -8.62 -1.39
CA ALA A 85 -18.17 -9.36 -1.84
C ALA A 85 -17.83 -10.77 -2.33
N THR A 86 -16.73 -10.92 -3.08
CA THR A 86 -16.29 -12.22 -3.63
C THR A 86 -15.75 -13.13 -2.53
N LEU A 87 -14.92 -12.62 -1.61
CA LEU A 87 -14.27 -13.45 -0.59
C LEU A 87 -15.15 -13.67 0.64
N GLY A 88 -16.02 -12.71 0.98
CA GLY A 88 -16.73 -12.65 2.26
C GLY A 88 -15.90 -11.95 3.34
N SER A 89 -16.55 -11.59 4.44
CA SER A 89 -15.94 -10.81 5.54
C SER A 89 -14.76 -11.52 6.18
N ASP A 90 -14.84 -12.83 6.37
CA ASP A 90 -13.89 -13.58 7.19
C ASP A 90 -12.52 -13.69 6.48
N LEU A 91 -12.53 -14.03 5.20
CA LEU A 91 -11.32 -14.09 4.38
C LEU A 91 -10.73 -12.69 4.14
N PHE A 92 -11.58 -11.68 3.92
CA PHE A 92 -11.12 -10.30 3.76
C PHE A 92 -10.41 -9.79 5.02
N LEU A 93 -11.01 -9.99 6.20
CA LEU A 93 -10.40 -9.59 7.48
C LEU A 93 -9.14 -10.39 7.76
N SER A 94 -9.10 -11.67 7.41
CA SER A 94 -7.89 -12.50 7.52
C SER A 94 -6.75 -11.97 6.65
N ALA A 95 -7.04 -11.48 5.44
CA ALA A 95 -6.06 -10.83 4.59
C ALA A 95 -5.50 -9.55 5.24
N VAL A 96 -6.38 -8.70 5.79
CA VAL A 96 -5.97 -7.49 6.52
C VAL A 96 -5.08 -7.83 7.71
N LEU A 97 -5.43 -8.85 8.50
CA LEU A 97 -4.59 -9.35 9.60
C LEU A 97 -3.25 -9.88 9.10
N GLY A 98 -3.23 -10.59 7.98
CA GLY A 98 -2.00 -11.06 7.33
C GLY A 98 -1.04 -9.92 7.00
N VAL A 99 -1.54 -8.83 6.43
CA VAL A 99 -0.73 -7.62 6.15
C VAL A 99 -0.18 -7.01 7.44
N ILE A 100 -1.01 -6.89 8.48
CA ILE A 100 -0.59 -6.38 9.80
C ILE A 100 0.55 -7.24 10.38
N LEU A 101 0.43 -8.58 10.28
CA LEU A 101 1.46 -9.51 10.72
C LEU A 101 2.77 -9.34 9.93
N VAL A 102 2.70 -9.16 8.60
CA VAL A 102 3.88 -8.89 7.78
C VAL A 102 4.60 -7.63 8.25
N PHE A 103 3.88 -6.54 8.51
CA PHE A 103 4.47 -5.30 9.03
C PHE A 103 5.04 -5.48 10.45
N GLY A 104 4.38 -6.25 11.31
CA GLY A 104 4.88 -6.58 12.65
C GLY A 104 6.18 -7.39 12.60
N LEU A 105 6.25 -8.43 11.77
CA LEU A 105 7.46 -9.21 11.54
C LEU A 105 8.56 -8.36 10.91
N ALA A 106 8.22 -7.53 9.93
CA ALA A 106 9.15 -6.62 9.29
C ALA A 106 9.80 -5.66 10.29
N TYR A 107 9.04 -5.16 11.28
CA TYR A 107 9.57 -4.33 12.35
C TYR A 107 10.62 -5.08 13.19
N ILE A 108 10.33 -6.33 13.58
CA ILE A 108 11.26 -7.17 14.35
C ILE A 108 12.53 -7.44 13.53
N VAL A 109 12.40 -7.82 12.26
CA VAL A 109 13.56 -8.09 11.37
C VAL A 109 14.40 -6.82 11.14
N ALA A 110 13.76 -5.69 10.88
CA ALA A 110 14.44 -4.40 10.69
C ALA A 110 15.27 -3.98 11.91
N SER A 111 14.79 -4.30 13.13
CA SER A 111 15.50 -3.98 14.37
C SER A 111 16.84 -4.73 14.50
N LYS A 112 16.92 -5.92 13.90
CA LYS A 112 18.11 -6.79 13.95
C LYS A 112 19.06 -6.59 12.77
N THR A 113 18.65 -5.86 11.73
CA THR A 113 19.47 -5.69 10.52
C THR A 113 20.32 -4.41 10.59
N SER A 114 21.57 -4.47 10.13
CA SER A 114 22.47 -3.30 10.09
C SER A 114 22.02 -2.26 9.05
N GLU A 115 22.44 -1.01 9.21
CA GLU A 115 22.12 0.05 8.24
C GLU A 115 22.76 -0.20 6.86
N GLU A 116 23.95 -0.78 6.82
CA GLU A 116 24.64 -1.14 5.57
C GLU A 116 23.88 -2.21 4.77
N SER A 117 23.46 -3.30 5.44
CA SER A 117 22.67 -4.35 4.79
C SER A 117 21.32 -3.80 4.30
N MET A 118 20.71 -2.89 5.08
CA MET A 118 19.46 -2.22 4.70
C MET A 118 19.64 -1.29 3.49
N PHE A 119 20.77 -0.61 3.36
CA PHE A 119 21.07 0.18 2.17
C PHE A 119 21.13 -0.69 0.91
N LYS A 120 21.81 -1.84 0.97
CA LYS A 120 21.87 -2.81 -0.15
C LYS A 120 20.48 -3.32 -0.54
N ILE A 121 19.69 -3.74 0.46
CA ILE A 121 18.32 -4.23 0.26
C ILE A 121 17.43 -3.13 -0.35
N SER A 122 17.50 -1.91 0.18
CA SER A 122 16.75 -0.77 -0.35
C SER A 122 17.12 -0.48 -1.81
N SER A 123 18.40 -0.53 -2.17
CA SER A 123 18.86 -0.28 -3.55
C SER A 123 18.36 -1.34 -4.53
N MET A 124 18.21 -2.59 -4.10
CA MET A 124 17.72 -3.69 -4.94
C MET A 124 16.19 -3.70 -5.07
N ILE A 125 15.47 -3.37 -4.01
CA ILE A 125 13.99 -3.43 -3.97
C ILE A 125 13.34 -2.34 -4.82
N TRP A 126 13.94 -1.15 -4.88
CA TRP A 126 13.36 -0.03 -5.61
C TRP A 126 13.12 -0.30 -7.10
N PRO A 127 14.11 -0.85 -7.85
CA PRO A 127 13.88 -1.30 -9.22
C PRO A 127 12.81 -2.39 -9.33
N LEU A 128 12.73 -3.33 -8.38
CA LEU A 128 11.73 -4.40 -8.39
C LEU A 128 10.31 -3.86 -8.26
N ILE A 129 10.08 -2.93 -7.32
CA ILE A 129 8.79 -2.24 -7.18
C ILE A 129 8.43 -1.51 -8.46
N PHE A 130 9.40 -0.79 -9.04
CA PHE A 130 9.17 -0.04 -10.27
C PHE A 130 8.79 -0.96 -11.45
N SER A 131 9.50 -2.07 -11.61
CA SER A 131 9.18 -3.08 -12.63
C SER A 131 7.82 -3.72 -12.41
N LEU A 132 7.48 -4.08 -11.17
CA LEU A 132 6.16 -4.65 -10.83
C LEU A 132 5.03 -3.71 -11.22
N LEU A 133 5.17 -2.42 -10.94
CA LEU A 133 4.16 -1.44 -11.31
C LEU A 133 4.00 -1.35 -12.82
N ILE A 134 5.10 -1.31 -13.58
CA ILE A 134 5.02 -1.31 -15.05
C ILE A 134 4.32 -2.58 -15.54
N LEU A 135 4.63 -3.74 -14.97
CA LEU A 135 3.99 -4.99 -15.35
C LEU A 135 2.50 -5.01 -14.99
N GLU A 136 2.12 -4.54 -13.80
CA GLU A 136 0.73 -4.35 -13.39
C GLU A 136 -0.01 -3.38 -14.32
N PHE A 137 0.66 -2.33 -14.82
CA PHE A 137 0.08 -1.43 -15.81
C PHE A 137 -0.24 -2.15 -17.11
N LEU A 138 0.77 -2.83 -17.65
CA LEU A 138 0.70 -3.51 -18.93
C LEU A 138 -0.36 -4.61 -18.87
N ASN A 139 -0.48 -5.26 -17.73
CA ASN A 139 -1.49 -6.25 -17.45
C ASN A 139 -2.93 -5.73 -17.63
N ILE A 140 -3.22 -4.48 -17.22
CA ILE A 140 -4.55 -3.85 -17.40
C ILE A 140 -4.98 -3.83 -18.89
N PHE A 141 -4.03 -3.68 -19.81
CA PHE A 141 -4.31 -3.55 -21.25
C PHE A 141 -4.09 -4.84 -22.05
N LEU A 142 -3.08 -5.63 -21.70
CA LEU A 142 -2.54 -6.68 -22.57
C LEU A 142 -2.97 -8.09 -22.14
N PHE A 143 -3.09 -8.33 -20.84
CA PHE A 143 -3.22 -9.68 -20.30
C PHE A 143 -4.52 -9.77 -19.48
N LYS A 144 -5.65 -9.87 -20.17
CA LYS A 144 -6.95 -10.07 -19.52
C LYS A 144 -6.97 -11.42 -18.77
N PHE A 145 -6.85 -11.36 -17.45
CA PHE A 145 -7.23 -12.32 -16.39
C PHE A 145 -6.73 -13.77 -16.48
N GLY A 146 -6.02 -14.22 -15.44
CA GLY A 146 -5.69 -15.64 -15.20
C GLY A 146 -4.37 -15.87 -14.47
N THR A 147 -3.57 -16.85 -14.93
CA THR A 147 -2.30 -17.28 -14.31
C THR A 147 -1.27 -16.16 -14.18
N PHE A 148 -1.26 -15.20 -15.11
CA PHE A 148 -0.33 -14.07 -15.07
C PHE A 148 -0.63 -13.12 -13.92
N ASP A 149 -1.91 -12.89 -13.58
CA ASP A 149 -2.29 -12.12 -12.38
C ASP A 149 -1.84 -12.80 -11.09
N LEU A 150 -1.96 -14.13 -11.03
CA LEU A 150 -1.52 -14.91 -9.89
C LEU A 150 -0.01 -14.82 -9.71
N ILE A 151 0.76 -14.96 -10.80
CA ILE A 151 2.23 -14.82 -10.77
C ILE A 151 2.63 -13.41 -10.33
N LEU A 152 2.06 -12.37 -10.95
CA LEU A 152 2.37 -10.99 -10.60
C LEU A 152 2.04 -10.69 -9.15
N SER A 153 0.86 -11.10 -8.66
CA SER A 153 0.47 -10.87 -7.27
C SER A 153 1.35 -11.64 -6.29
N THR A 154 1.77 -12.86 -6.64
CA THR A 154 2.70 -13.64 -5.81
C THR A 154 4.05 -12.95 -5.68
N ILE A 155 4.60 -12.45 -6.79
CA ILE A 155 5.84 -11.67 -6.78
C ILE A 155 5.63 -10.35 -6.02
N GLY A 156 4.49 -9.70 -6.20
CA GLY A 156 4.06 -8.49 -5.48
C GLY A 156 4.08 -8.68 -3.97
N VAL A 157 3.45 -9.74 -3.45
CA VAL A 157 3.47 -10.09 -2.02
C VAL A 157 4.90 -10.21 -1.51
N LEU A 158 5.79 -10.91 -2.22
CA LEU A 158 7.18 -11.07 -1.81
C LEU A 158 7.93 -9.72 -1.78
N VAL A 159 7.80 -8.93 -2.85
CA VAL A 159 8.49 -7.64 -2.97
C VAL A 159 7.98 -6.63 -1.94
N TYR A 160 6.66 -6.49 -1.75
CA TYR A 160 6.10 -5.57 -0.76
C TYR A 160 6.37 -6.02 0.67
N SER A 161 6.45 -7.34 0.93
CA SER A 161 6.87 -7.85 2.25
C SER A 161 8.33 -7.50 2.56
N LEU A 162 9.24 -7.67 1.60
CA LEU A 162 10.64 -7.24 1.76
C LEU A 162 10.74 -5.71 1.90
N TYR A 163 9.94 -4.97 1.15
CA TYR A 163 9.90 -3.52 1.22
C TYR A 163 9.37 -3.01 2.57
N ALA A 164 8.44 -3.73 3.21
CA ALA A 164 7.98 -3.42 4.56
C ALA A 164 9.15 -3.39 5.55
N ILE A 165 10.15 -4.27 5.41
CA ILE A 165 11.38 -4.26 6.24
C ILE A 165 12.15 -2.95 6.04
N VAL A 166 12.32 -2.51 4.79
CA VAL A 166 12.99 -1.24 4.46
C VAL A 166 12.24 -0.05 5.06
N ILE A 167 10.91 -0.03 4.98
CA ILE A 167 10.09 1.03 5.57
C ILE A 167 10.24 1.03 7.10
N MET A 168 10.11 -0.12 7.75
CA MET A 168 10.24 -0.22 9.21
C MET A 168 11.63 0.19 9.69
N LYS A 169 12.69 -0.14 8.94
CA LYS A 169 14.04 0.35 9.24
C LYS A 169 14.13 1.86 9.13
N SER A 170 13.56 2.45 8.08
CA SER A 170 13.50 3.90 7.90
C SER A 170 12.79 4.57 9.06
N VAL A 171 11.66 4.01 9.52
CA VAL A 171 10.93 4.51 10.70
C VAL A 171 11.80 4.43 11.95
N GLN A 172 12.42 3.27 12.23
CA GLN A 172 13.29 3.08 13.39
C GLN A 172 14.47 4.05 13.41
N SER A 173 15.18 4.19 12.29
CA SER A 173 16.32 5.10 12.19
C SER A 173 15.89 6.56 12.42
N ARG A 174 14.83 7.03 11.73
CA ARG A 174 14.35 8.42 11.86
C ARG A 174 13.82 8.73 13.25
N CYS A 175 13.10 7.80 13.89
CA CYS A 175 12.57 8.00 15.23
C CYS A 175 13.66 8.18 16.31
N ARG A 176 14.88 7.67 16.08
CA ARG A 176 16.02 7.76 17.01
C ARG A 176 16.71 9.12 16.99
N TYR A 177 16.71 9.84 15.87
CA TYR A 177 17.55 11.04 15.66
C TYR A 177 16.87 12.38 16.00
N GLY A 178 15.85 12.40 16.86
CA GLY A 178 15.22 13.64 17.35
C GLY A 178 13.70 13.66 17.20
N VAL A 179 13.09 14.84 17.35
CA VAL A 179 11.65 15.03 17.10
C VAL A 179 11.44 15.16 15.59
N LEU A 180 10.57 14.32 15.03
CA LEU A 180 10.25 14.40 13.61
C LEU A 180 9.44 15.66 13.30
N SER A 181 9.81 16.31 12.19
CA SER A 181 8.97 17.34 11.57
C SER A 181 7.66 16.75 11.05
N GLU A 182 6.64 17.57 10.85
CA GLU A 182 5.37 17.10 10.28
C GLU A 182 5.57 16.41 8.93
N THR A 183 6.41 16.98 8.07
CA THR A 183 6.73 16.43 6.75
C THR A 183 7.32 15.03 6.86
N GLU A 184 8.24 14.79 7.80
CA GLU A 184 8.83 13.45 8.00
C GLU A 184 7.79 12.44 8.51
N VAL A 185 6.94 12.86 9.45
CA VAL A 185 5.83 12.02 9.94
C VAL A 185 4.93 11.62 8.78
N VAL A 186 4.55 12.58 7.93
CA VAL A 186 3.70 12.35 6.76
C VAL A 186 4.37 11.42 5.76
N GLN A 187 5.65 11.63 5.42
CA GLN A 187 6.38 10.79 4.47
C GLN A 187 6.52 9.34 4.93
N LEU A 188 6.83 9.13 6.21
CA LEU A 188 6.92 7.79 6.80
C LEU A 188 5.55 7.11 6.82
N SER A 189 4.51 7.83 7.28
CA SER A 189 3.14 7.31 7.32
C SER A 189 2.63 6.95 5.93
N TYR A 190 2.93 7.79 4.94
CA TYR A 190 2.57 7.59 3.55
C TYR A 190 3.25 6.36 2.95
N SER A 191 4.53 6.14 3.23
CA SER A 191 5.25 4.94 2.78
C SER A 191 4.62 3.66 3.33
N ILE A 192 4.24 3.67 4.62
CA ILE A 192 3.52 2.57 5.26
C ILE A 192 2.16 2.38 4.59
N PHE A 193 1.40 3.46 4.39
CA PHE A 193 0.08 3.45 3.78
C PHE A 193 0.08 2.82 2.38
N ILE A 194 0.91 3.30 1.47
CA ILE A 194 0.97 2.77 0.09
C ILE A 194 1.40 1.30 0.08
N SER A 195 2.45 0.95 0.83
CA SER A 195 2.92 -0.44 0.87
C SER A 195 1.92 -1.39 1.51
N PHE A 196 1.16 -0.92 2.51
CA PHE A 196 0.08 -1.68 3.13
C PHE A 196 -1.03 -1.98 2.12
N LEU A 197 -1.46 -0.97 1.35
CA LEU A 197 -2.53 -1.13 0.36
C LEU A 197 -2.13 -2.03 -0.80
N ASN A 198 -0.91 -1.91 -1.31
CA ASN A 198 -0.43 -2.77 -2.38
C ASN A 198 -0.33 -4.23 -1.92
N LEU A 199 0.29 -4.47 -0.76
CA LEU A 199 0.38 -5.82 -0.20
C LEU A 199 -1.01 -6.41 0.08
N LEU A 200 -1.95 -5.62 0.60
CA LEU A 200 -3.33 -6.06 0.79
C LEU A 200 -3.98 -6.43 -0.53
N LEU A 201 -3.84 -5.61 -1.57
CA LEU A 201 -4.44 -5.84 -2.87
C LEU A 201 -3.91 -7.13 -3.51
N ASP A 202 -2.61 -7.39 -3.44
CA ASP A 202 -2.02 -8.62 -3.99
C ASP A 202 -2.48 -9.86 -3.24
N ILE A 203 -2.54 -9.81 -1.90
CA ILE A 203 -3.07 -10.92 -1.10
C ILE A 203 -4.55 -11.17 -1.45
N LEU A 204 -5.38 -10.12 -1.51
CA LEU A 204 -6.79 -10.25 -1.88
C LEU A 204 -6.95 -10.84 -3.29
N ARG A 205 -6.11 -10.43 -4.25
CA ARG A 205 -6.12 -10.97 -5.61
C ARG A 205 -5.78 -12.46 -5.62
N ILE A 206 -4.73 -12.88 -4.92
CA ILE A 206 -4.37 -14.30 -4.80
C ILE A 206 -5.53 -15.10 -4.20
N LEU A 207 -6.08 -14.64 -3.06
CA LEU A 207 -7.19 -15.34 -2.40
C LEU A 207 -8.42 -15.46 -3.30
N ALA A 208 -8.74 -14.44 -4.09
CA ALA A 208 -9.86 -14.47 -5.01
C ALA A 208 -9.64 -15.48 -6.15
N ILE A 209 -8.43 -15.49 -6.74
CA ILE A 209 -8.09 -16.44 -7.81
C ILE A 209 -8.10 -17.88 -7.27
N VAL A 210 -7.58 -18.12 -6.05
CA VAL A 210 -7.59 -19.45 -5.44
C VAL A 210 -9.04 -19.90 -5.20
N LYS A 211 -9.89 -19.03 -4.63
CA LYS A 211 -11.30 -19.34 -4.37
C LYS A 211 -12.11 -19.61 -5.65
N ASP A 212 -11.82 -18.91 -6.75
CA ASP A 212 -12.50 -19.14 -8.03
C ASP A 212 -12.10 -20.48 -8.70
N ASN A 213 -10.97 -21.08 -8.30
CA ASN A 213 -10.48 -22.36 -8.82
C ASN A 213 -10.86 -23.57 -7.95
N ASP A 214 -11.46 -23.35 -6.78
CA ASP A 214 -12.01 -24.37 -5.88
C ASP A 214 -13.52 -24.56 -6.13
#